data_AF-A0AAJ6GEU4-F1
#
_entry.id   AF-A0AAJ6GEU4-F1
#
_cell.length_a   1.000
_cell.length_b   1.000
_cell.length_c   1.000
_cell.angle_alpha   90.00
_cell.angle_beta   90.00
_cell.angle_gamma   90.00
#
_symmetry.space_group_name_H-M   'P 1'
#
loop_
_entity.id
_entity.type
_entity.pdbx_description
1 polymer ?
#
loop_
_entity_poly.entity_id
_entity_poly.type
_entity_poly.pdbx_seq_one_letter_code
_entity_poly.pdbx_strand_id
1 'polypeptide(L)'
;MIENASPVVLALFGGGITFAFTALGAGLVFFFVSEIKPKLLATMYGFAGGVMTAASFWSLLAPSIELSENTNLPNWLIPVGGFLFGAFFIWVLDKSLPHMHIVNGHEETEGAKVKLSKSILLFLAITLHNIPEGLAVGVTFGAFSIGDSGVSFNAALALALGIGLQNFPEGAAVSLPLKSTGVSKSKSFLLGAISGIVEPIAAVIGAIAVTKLTLILPIALSFSAGAMIYVVIEELVPEAVAEEHNHFGVFGFIFGFAIMMVLDVALG
;
A
#
# COMPACT_ATOMS: atom_id res chain seq x y z
N MET A 1 6.92 -4.48 -27.72
CA MET A 1 5.53 -3.97 -27.59
C MET A 1 5.33 -3.15 -26.32
N ILE A 2 5.94 -3.52 -25.18
CA ILE A 2 5.79 -2.78 -23.90
C ILE A 2 6.63 -1.48 -23.86
N GLU A 3 7.81 -1.46 -24.48
CA GLU A 3 8.73 -0.28 -24.48
C GLU A 3 8.16 0.99 -25.15
N ASN A 4 7.13 0.86 -25.99
CA ASN A 4 6.49 2.01 -26.66
C ASN A 4 5.08 2.31 -26.10
N ALA A 5 4.69 1.67 -25.00
CA ALA A 5 3.39 1.91 -24.39
C ALA A 5 3.36 3.30 -23.71
N SER A 6 2.21 3.97 -23.80
CA SER A 6 2.01 5.24 -23.10
C SER A 6 2.20 5.06 -21.59
N PRO A 7 2.79 6.04 -20.88
CA PRO A 7 2.93 6.02 -19.43
C PRO A 7 1.60 5.75 -18.72
N VAL A 8 0.49 6.26 -19.28
CA VAL A 8 -0.87 6.04 -18.75
C VAL A 8 -1.29 4.58 -18.87
N VAL A 9 -0.96 3.91 -19.98
CA VAL A 9 -1.32 2.50 -20.20
C VAL A 9 -0.51 1.60 -19.25
N LEU A 10 0.78 1.90 -19.08
CA LEU A 10 1.65 1.19 -18.14
C LEU A 10 1.19 1.37 -16.69
N ALA A 11 0.82 2.59 -16.31
CA ALA A 11 0.28 2.89 -14.99
C ALA A 11 -1.06 2.21 -14.73
N LEU A 12 -1.96 2.18 -15.71
CA LEU A 12 -3.23 1.46 -15.61
C LEU A 12 -3.02 -0.06 -15.55
N PHE A 13 -1.99 -0.58 -16.22
CA PHE A 13 -1.62 -1.98 -16.10
C PHE A 13 -1.13 -2.29 -14.67
N GLY A 14 -0.18 -1.52 -14.14
CA GLY A 14 0.33 -1.67 -12.78
C GLY A 14 -0.75 -1.50 -11.71
N GLY A 15 -1.45 -0.36 -11.72
CA GLY A 15 -2.54 -0.09 -10.77
C GLY A 15 -3.76 -1.01 -10.98
N GLY A 16 -3.91 -1.59 -12.17
CA GLY A 16 -4.90 -2.63 -12.45
C GLY A 16 -4.53 -3.96 -11.80
N ILE A 17 -3.24 -4.31 -11.74
CA ILE A 17 -2.76 -5.49 -11.00
C ILE A 17 -3.11 -5.32 -9.53
N THR A 18 -2.70 -4.22 -8.90
CA THR A 18 -2.92 -4.00 -7.47
C THR A 18 -4.41 -4.02 -7.13
N PHE A 19 -5.22 -3.28 -7.89
CA PHE A 19 -6.69 -3.27 -7.74
C PHE A 19 -7.31 -4.65 -7.91
N ALA A 20 -6.81 -5.44 -8.86
CA ALA A 20 -7.30 -6.80 -9.08
C ALA A 20 -7.06 -7.67 -7.86
N PHE A 21 -5.90 -7.57 -7.20
CA PHE A 21 -5.66 -8.30 -5.95
C PHE A 21 -6.57 -7.81 -4.81
N THR A 22 -6.80 -6.51 -4.66
CA THR A 22 -7.78 -5.96 -3.70
C THR A 22 -9.17 -6.55 -3.94
N ALA A 23 -9.63 -6.56 -5.20
CA ALA A 23 -10.90 -7.15 -5.59
C ALA A 23 -10.95 -8.67 -5.37
N LEU A 24 -9.87 -9.41 -5.66
CA LEU A 24 -9.77 -10.85 -5.43
C LEU A 24 -9.86 -11.18 -3.94
N GLY A 25 -9.15 -10.42 -3.09
CA GLY A 25 -9.24 -10.49 -1.64
C GLY A 25 -10.67 -10.24 -1.15
N ALA A 26 -11.29 -9.16 -1.62
CA ALA A 26 -12.67 -8.83 -1.31
C ALA A 26 -13.65 -9.96 -1.74
N GLY A 27 -13.34 -10.67 -2.82
CA GLY A 27 -14.10 -11.80 -3.36
C GLY A 27 -14.21 -13.00 -2.41
N LEU A 28 -13.35 -13.12 -1.40
CA LEU A 28 -13.43 -14.17 -0.39
C LEU A 28 -14.79 -14.21 0.33
N VAL A 29 -15.50 -13.07 0.39
CA VAL A 29 -16.85 -12.97 0.99
C VAL A 29 -17.90 -13.87 0.34
N PHE A 30 -17.68 -14.31 -0.90
CA PHE A 30 -18.58 -15.25 -1.56
C PHE A 30 -18.44 -16.67 -1.04
N PHE A 31 -17.22 -17.06 -0.64
CA PHE A 31 -16.86 -18.40 -0.19
C PHE A 31 -16.85 -18.54 1.33
N PHE A 32 -16.40 -17.50 2.03
CA PHE A 32 -16.28 -17.47 3.48
C PHE A 32 -17.36 -16.56 4.06
N VAL A 33 -18.22 -17.12 4.92
CA VAL A 33 -19.38 -16.43 5.52
C VAL A 33 -19.23 -16.23 7.03
N SER A 34 -18.19 -16.84 7.62
CA SER A 34 -17.88 -16.80 9.05
C SER A 34 -16.86 -15.71 9.38
N GLU A 35 -16.86 -15.26 10.62
CA GLU A 35 -15.81 -14.40 11.20
C GLU A 35 -14.43 -14.95 10.87
N ILE A 36 -13.52 -14.09 10.42
CA ILE A 36 -12.13 -14.48 10.19
C ILE A 36 -11.53 -14.82 11.54
N LYS A 37 -10.86 -15.98 11.62
CA LYS A 37 -10.13 -16.35 12.84
C LYS A 37 -9.11 -15.25 13.15
N PRO A 38 -9.03 -14.74 14.39
CA PRO A 38 -8.08 -13.69 14.75
C PRO A 38 -6.63 -14.01 14.35
N LYS A 39 -6.20 -15.27 14.48
CA LYS A 39 -4.90 -15.76 13.99
C LYS A 39 -4.66 -15.52 12.50
N LEU A 40 -5.69 -15.71 11.67
CA LEU A 40 -5.59 -15.48 10.23
C LEU A 40 -5.54 -13.97 9.92
N LEU A 41 -6.34 -13.15 10.60
CA LEU A 41 -6.23 -11.68 10.51
C LEU A 41 -4.84 -11.18 10.90
N ALA A 42 -4.32 -11.62 12.05
CA ALA A 42 -2.97 -11.29 12.48
C ALA A 42 -1.92 -11.69 11.44
N THR A 43 -2.05 -12.89 10.85
CA THR A 43 -1.16 -13.34 9.76
C THR A 43 -1.25 -12.42 8.54
N MET A 44 -2.47 -12.02 8.16
CA MET A 44 -2.74 -11.14 7.02
C MET A 44 -2.15 -9.74 7.21
N TYR A 45 -2.37 -9.11 8.37
CA TYR A 45 -1.76 -7.82 8.72
C TYR A 45 -0.24 -7.90 8.81
N GLY A 46 0.27 -8.96 9.45
CA GLY A 46 1.70 -9.22 9.50
C GLY A 46 2.29 -9.33 8.10
N PHE A 47 1.71 -10.17 7.25
CA PHE A 47 2.15 -10.35 5.86
C PHE A 47 2.19 -9.02 5.09
N ALA A 48 1.12 -8.23 5.19
CA ALA A 48 1.08 -6.92 4.53
C ALA A 48 2.18 -5.98 5.06
N GLY A 49 2.35 -5.91 6.39
CA GLY A 49 3.39 -5.09 7.01
C GLY A 49 4.80 -5.49 6.58
N GLY A 50 5.05 -6.80 6.45
CA GLY A 50 6.31 -7.34 5.97
C GLY A 50 6.60 -6.96 4.53
N VAL A 51 5.61 -7.15 3.63
CA VAL A 51 5.73 -6.77 2.22
C VAL A 51 5.99 -5.27 2.07
N MET A 52 5.18 -4.42 2.72
CA MET A 52 5.31 -2.97 2.64
C MET A 52 6.65 -2.47 3.19
N THR A 53 7.15 -3.06 4.28
CA THR A 53 8.44 -2.69 4.85
C THR A 53 9.59 -3.00 3.88
N ALA A 54 9.59 -4.19 3.29
CA ALA A 54 10.58 -4.58 2.29
C ALA A 54 10.50 -3.69 1.04
N ALA A 55 9.31 -3.51 0.47
CA ALA A 55 9.10 -2.66 -0.70
C ALA A 55 9.55 -1.21 -0.46
N SER A 56 9.29 -0.67 0.74
CA SER A 56 9.72 0.68 1.13
C SER A 56 11.24 0.86 1.05
N PHE A 57 12.01 -0.17 1.39
CA PHE A 57 13.47 -0.10 1.29
C PHE A 57 13.97 -0.41 -0.12
N TRP A 58 13.76 -1.63 -0.62
CA TRP A 58 14.39 -2.08 -1.87
C TRP A 58 13.77 -1.46 -3.11
N SER A 59 12.45 -1.36 -3.18
CA SER A 59 11.79 -0.88 -4.41
C SER A 59 11.63 0.64 -4.46
N LEU A 60 11.81 1.34 -3.34
CA LEU A 60 11.53 2.78 -3.23
C LEU A 60 12.72 3.60 -2.71
N LEU A 61 13.20 3.36 -1.49
CA LEU A 61 14.30 4.15 -0.92
C LEU A 61 15.64 3.91 -1.61
N ALA A 62 16.02 2.66 -1.87
CA ALA A 62 17.28 2.35 -2.54
C ALA A 62 17.35 2.99 -3.94
N PRO A 63 16.35 2.83 -4.83
CA PRO A 63 16.29 3.55 -6.09
C PRO A 63 16.29 5.07 -5.93
N SER A 64 15.59 5.62 -4.93
CA SER A 64 15.60 7.06 -4.65
C SER A 64 17.01 7.57 -4.31
N ILE A 65 17.78 6.80 -3.53
CA ILE A 65 19.17 7.13 -3.16
C ILE A 65 20.07 7.09 -4.40
N GLU A 66 20.00 6.02 -5.20
CA GLU A 66 20.78 5.88 -6.44
C GLU A 66 20.49 7.02 -7.43
N LEU A 67 19.22 7.35 -7.63
CA LEU A 67 18.82 8.46 -8.50
C LEU A 67 19.32 9.82 -8.00
N SER A 68 19.51 9.96 -6.68
CA SER A 68 19.99 11.19 -6.05
C SER A 68 21.51 11.37 -6.19
N GLU A 69 22.26 10.34 -6.57
CA GLU A 69 23.71 10.43 -6.86
C GLU A 69 24.01 11.33 -8.06
N ASN A 70 23.06 11.44 -9.00
CA ASN A 70 23.17 12.28 -10.19
C ASN A 70 22.85 13.76 -9.91
N THR A 71 22.68 14.14 -8.64
CA THR A 71 22.40 15.52 -8.23
C THR A 71 23.63 16.20 -7.63
N ASN A 72 23.65 17.53 -7.57
CA ASN A 72 24.72 18.29 -6.92
C ASN A 72 24.60 18.31 -5.37
N LEU A 73 23.69 17.52 -4.80
CA LEU A 73 23.43 17.43 -3.37
C LEU A 73 23.95 16.09 -2.84
N PRO A 74 24.18 15.95 -1.51
CA PRO A 74 24.43 14.64 -0.92
C PRO A 74 23.30 13.67 -1.27
N ASN A 75 23.64 12.45 -1.70
CA ASN A 75 22.69 11.44 -2.19
C ASN A 75 21.60 11.01 -1.18
N TRP A 76 21.79 11.30 0.11
CA TRP A 76 20.80 11.04 1.16
C TRP A 76 19.80 12.19 1.39
N LEU A 77 20.09 13.41 0.95
CA LEU A 77 19.31 14.60 1.34
C LEU A 77 17.90 14.59 0.74
N ILE A 78 17.79 14.30 -0.56
CA ILE A 78 16.50 14.22 -1.25
C ILE A 78 15.67 13.04 -0.72
N PRO A 79 16.21 11.80 -0.61
CA PRO A 79 15.46 10.68 -0.06
C PRO A 79 14.96 10.90 1.37
N VAL A 80 15.79 11.45 2.27
CA VAL A 80 15.35 11.75 3.64
C VAL A 80 14.24 12.79 3.65
N GLY A 81 14.37 13.85 2.84
CA GLY A 81 13.35 14.89 2.74
C GLY A 81 12.01 14.34 2.24
N GLY A 82 12.02 13.54 1.18
CA GLY A 82 10.81 12.90 0.65
C GLY A 82 10.20 11.91 1.64
N PHE A 83 11.02 11.06 2.25
CA PHE A 83 10.57 10.09 3.27
C PHE A 83 9.88 10.75 4.45
N LEU A 84 10.50 11.78 5.05
CA LEU A 84 9.89 12.52 6.16
C LEU A 84 8.61 13.25 5.72
N PHE A 85 8.60 13.82 4.51
CA PHE A 85 7.43 14.48 3.97
C PHE A 85 6.26 13.50 3.74
N GLY A 86 6.54 12.29 3.24
CA GLY A 86 5.55 11.22 3.06
C GLY A 86 4.93 10.77 4.38
N ALA A 87 5.76 10.47 5.38
CA ALA A 87 5.29 10.09 6.70
C ALA A 87 4.46 11.22 7.35
N PHE A 88 4.94 12.46 7.27
CA PHE A 88 4.22 13.63 7.78
C PHE A 88 2.89 13.86 7.05
N PHE A 89 2.85 13.66 5.73
CA PHE A 89 1.63 13.80 4.94
C PHE A 89 0.55 12.81 5.39
N ILE A 90 0.91 11.54 5.58
CA ILE A 90 -0.04 10.55 6.10
C ILE A 90 -0.46 10.88 7.53
N TRP A 91 0.48 11.27 8.40
CA TRP A 91 0.14 11.72 9.76
C TRP A 91 -0.90 12.86 9.77
N VAL A 92 -0.77 13.83 8.87
CA VAL A 92 -1.76 14.92 8.73
C VAL A 92 -3.11 14.39 8.26
N LEU A 93 -3.13 13.48 7.28
CA LEU A 93 -4.37 12.87 6.78
C LEU A 93 -5.07 12.03 7.85
N ASP A 94 -4.29 11.23 8.57
CA ASP A 94 -4.72 10.39 9.68
C ASP A 94 -5.37 11.24 10.78
N LYS A 95 -4.69 12.30 11.23
CA LYS A 95 -5.26 13.26 12.19
C LYS A 95 -6.51 13.99 11.69
N SER A 96 -6.68 14.10 10.37
CA SER A 96 -7.79 14.81 9.74
C SER A 96 -9.04 13.96 9.57
N LEU A 97 -8.93 12.63 9.44
CA LEU A 97 -10.13 11.79 9.53
C LEU A 97 -10.40 11.37 10.97
N PRO A 98 -11.65 11.06 11.31
CA PRO A 98 -11.97 10.39 12.58
C PRO A 98 -11.44 8.95 12.51
N HIS A 99 -10.39 8.61 13.25
CA HIS A 99 -9.88 7.24 13.31
C HIS A 99 -10.23 6.64 14.68
N MET A 100 -10.48 5.33 14.70
CA MET A 100 -10.84 4.59 15.90
C MET A 100 -9.73 3.58 16.17
N HIS A 101 -8.90 3.82 17.18
CA HIS A 101 -8.00 2.79 17.69
C HIS A 101 -8.75 1.92 18.70
N ILE A 102 -8.66 0.60 18.54
CA ILE A 102 -9.05 -0.34 19.61
C ILE A 102 -7.78 -0.65 20.39
N VAL A 103 -7.41 0.23 21.32
CA VAL A 103 -6.31 -0.02 22.25
C VAL A 103 -6.91 -0.49 23.58
N ASN A 104 -6.51 -1.69 24.03
CA ASN A 104 -6.87 -2.25 25.34
C ASN A 104 -8.39 -2.34 25.63
N GLY A 105 -9.21 -2.65 24.62
CA GLY A 105 -10.66 -2.85 24.80
C GLY A 105 -11.46 -1.59 25.11
N HIS A 106 -10.83 -0.40 25.07
CA HIS A 106 -11.50 0.89 25.13
C HIS A 106 -11.54 1.51 23.73
N GLU A 107 -12.73 1.98 23.33
CA GLU A 107 -12.91 2.75 22.11
C GLU A 107 -12.40 4.17 22.34
N GLU A 108 -11.22 4.51 21.83
CA GLU A 108 -10.75 5.89 21.79
C GLU A 108 -10.97 6.44 20.38
N THR A 109 -11.82 7.46 20.27
CA THR A 109 -12.01 8.23 19.03
C THR A 109 -10.95 9.33 18.97
N GLU A 110 -9.98 9.20 18.06
CA GLU A 110 -9.07 10.31 17.73
C GLU A 110 -9.58 11.05 16.48
N GLY A 111 -9.20 12.33 16.33
CA GLY A 111 -9.64 13.18 15.22
C GLY A 111 -11.03 13.83 15.39
N ALA A 112 -11.64 14.26 14.29
CA ALA A 112 -12.89 15.01 14.31
C ALA A 112 -14.08 14.15 14.77
N LYS A 113 -14.89 14.62 15.73
CA LYS A 113 -16.06 13.87 16.24
C LYS A 113 -17.17 13.74 15.18
N VAL A 114 -17.13 12.71 14.34
CA VAL A 114 -18.17 12.39 13.35
C VAL A 114 -18.77 11.01 13.67
N LYS A 115 -20.11 10.91 13.64
CA LYS A 115 -20.83 9.64 13.83
C LYS A 115 -20.76 8.76 12.56
N LEU A 116 -19.58 8.28 12.21
CA LEU A 116 -19.41 7.29 11.13
C LEU A 116 -19.48 5.87 11.71
N SER A 117 -19.99 4.90 10.93
CA SER A 117 -19.94 3.50 11.34
C SER A 117 -18.51 2.96 11.22
N LYS A 118 -18.12 2.01 12.09
CA LYS A 118 -16.77 1.39 12.07
C LYS A 118 -16.36 0.89 10.68
N SER A 119 -17.31 0.34 9.94
CA SER A 119 -17.12 -0.12 8.56
C SER A 119 -16.80 0.99 7.57
N ILE A 120 -17.36 2.20 7.74
CA ILE A 120 -17.03 3.36 6.90
C ILE A 120 -15.63 3.88 7.24
N LEU A 121 -15.27 3.89 8.53
CA LEU A 121 -13.93 4.29 8.96
C LEU A 121 -12.85 3.35 8.40
N LEU A 122 -13.05 2.03 8.51
CA LEU A 122 -12.15 1.04 7.93
C LEU A 122 -12.03 1.19 6.40
N PHE A 123 -13.16 1.41 5.71
CA PHE A 123 -13.17 1.67 4.28
C PHE A 123 -12.37 2.93 3.91
N LEU A 124 -12.56 4.03 4.66
CA LEU A 124 -11.87 5.29 4.42
C LEU A 124 -10.36 5.20 4.70
N ALA A 125 -9.97 4.56 5.80
CA ALA A 125 -8.57 4.33 6.15
C ALA A 125 -7.84 3.56 5.03
N ILE A 126 -8.37 2.40 4.64
CA ILE A 126 -7.79 1.59 3.56
C ILE A 126 -7.79 2.34 2.22
N THR A 127 -8.84 3.12 1.94
CA THR A 127 -8.86 3.98 0.74
C THR A 127 -7.73 5.02 0.78
N LEU A 128 -7.39 5.60 1.94
CA LEU A 128 -6.27 6.53 2.02
C LEU A 128 -4.91 5.85 1.85
N HIS A 129 -4.73 4.63 2.37
CA HIS A 129 -3.47 3.88 2.25
C HIS A 129 -3.17 3.43 0.82
N ASN A 130 -4.23 3.15 0.06
CA ASN A 130 -4.14 2.81 -1.35
C ASN A 130 -3.66 3.97 -2.25
N ILE A 131 -3.65 5.22 -1.76
CA ILE A 131 -3.16 6.37 -2.53
C ILE A 131 -1.62 6.32 -2.67
N PRO A 132 -0.82 6.26 -1.58
CA PRO A 132 0.63 6.07 -1.65
C PRO A 132 1.07 4.86 -2.49
N GLU A 133 0.33 3.76 -2.41
CA GLU A 133 0.59 2.53 -3.17
C GLU A 133 0.38 2.74 -4.67
N GLY A 134 -0.78 3.27 -5.04
CA GLY A 134 -1.05 3.61 -6.43
C GLY A 134 -0.03 4.60 -6.98
N LEU A 135 0.33 5.64 -6.21
CA LEU A 135 1.38 6.58 -6.59
C LEU A 135 2.73 5.88 -6.81
N ALA A 136 3.14 4.96 -5.93
CA ALA A 136 4.39 4.23 -6.04
C ALA A 136 4.45 3.42 -7.34
N VAL A 137 3.40 2.67 -7.65
CA VAL A 137 3.26 1.90 -8.90
C VAL A 137 3.26 2.83 -10.12
N GLY A 138 2.51 3.92 -10.06
CA GLY A 138 2.46 4.91 -11.13
C GLY A 138 3.81 5.53 -11.45
N VAL A 139 4.54 5.93 -10.41
CA VAL A 139 5.85 6.57 -10.53
C VAL A 139 6.88 5.61 -11.11
N THR A 140 6.90 4.34 -10.71
CA THR A 140 7.86 3.36 -11.27
C THR A 140 7.56 2.99 -12.72
N PHE A 141 6.29 2.75 -13.08
CA PHE A 141 5.91 2.51 -14.48
C PHE A 141 6.09 3.76 -15.36
N GLY A 142 5.80 4.94 -14.82
CA GLY A 142 6.07 6.21 -15.48
C GLY A 142 7.57 6.43 -15.69
N ALA A 143 8.40 6.13 -14.70
CA ALA A 143 9.86 6.19 -14.82
C ALA A 143 10.35 5.24 -15.91
N PHE A 144 9.91 3.97 -15.92
CA PHE A 144 10.25 3.01 -16.97
C PHE A 144 9.91 3.54 -18.38
N SER A 145 8.76 4.21 -18.54
CA SER A 145 8.34 4.76 -19.84
C SER A 145 9.23 5.89 -20.38
N ILE A 146 10.08 6.50 -19.54
CA ILE A 146 11.03 7.55 -19.93
C ILE A 146 12.29 6.95 -20.60
N GLY A 147 12.55 5.66 -20.41
CA GLY A 147 13.67 4.93 -21.02
C GLY A 147 15.02 5.14 -20.30
N ASP A 148 15.38 6.39 -20.03
CA ASP A 148 16.69 6.76 -19.42
C ASP A 148 16.63 6.95 -17.89
N SER A 149 15.54 6.53 -17.24
CA SER A 149 15.34 6.71 -15.80
C SER A 149 16.11 5.71 -14.92
N GLY A 150 16.69 4.66 -15.50
CA GLY A 150 17.30 3.55 -14.76
C GLY A 150 16.31 2.56 -14.14
N VAL A 151 15.00 2.80 -14.25
CA VAL A 151 13.97 1.87 -13.74
C VAL A 151 13.60 0.85 -14.81
N SER A 152 13.80 -0.44 -14.52
CA SER A 152 13.42 -1.52 -15.44
C SER A 152 11.93 -1.85 -15.37
N PHE A 153 11.39 -2.46 -16.44
CA PHE A 153 10.01 -2.98 -16.42
C PHE A 153 9.80 -4.00 -15.30
N ASN A 154 10.78 -4.87 -15.07
CA ASN A 154 10.66 -5.92 -14.07
C ASN A 154 10.67 -5.35 -12.65
N ALA A 155 11.45 -4.30 -12.37
CA ALA A 155 11.41 -3.61 -11.07
C ALA A 155 10.03 -2.98 -10.83
N ALA A 156 9.46 -2.31 -11.83
CA ALA A 156 8.10 -1.77 -11.75
C ALA A 156 7.04 -2.88 -11.55
N LEU A 157 7.20 -4.01 -12.24
CA LEU A 157 6.33 -5.18 -12.09
C LEU A 157 6.50 -5.85 -10.71
N ALA A 158 7.72 -5.97 -10.20
CA ALA A 158 8.00 -6.52 -8.88
C ALA A 158 7.30 -5.71 -7.78
N LEU A 159 7.40 -4.38 -7.85
CA LEU A 159 6.69 -3.48 -6.94
C LEU A 159 5.16 -3.65 -7.04
N ALA A 160 4.61 -3.67 -8.25
CA ALA A 160 3.16 -3.85 -8.45
C ALA A 160 2.66 -5.23 -7.97
N LEU A 161 3.44 -6.29 -8.15
CA LEU A 161 3.11 -7.61 -7.62
C LEU A 161 3.24 -7.65 -6.10
N GLY A 162 4.26 -7.01 -5.52
CA GLY A 162 4.41 -6.88 -4.08
C GLY A 162 3.21 -6.20 -3.44
N ILE A 163 2.89 -4.99 -3.91
CA ILE A 163 1.71 -4.22 -3.48
C ILE A 163 0.43 -5.04 -3.72
N GLY A 164 0.27 -5.66 -4.90
CA GLY A 164 -0.90 -6.51 -5.14
C GLY A 164 -1.03 -7.65 -4.13
N LEU A 165 0.05 -8.37 -3.83
CA LEU A 165 0.00 -9.50 -2.89
C LEU A 165 -0.47 -9.10 -1.50
N GLN A 166 -0.10 -7.93 -1.01
CA GLN A 166 -0.54 -7.44 0.30
C GLN A 166 -1.95 -6.81 0.26
N ASN A 167 -2.38 -6.27 -0.88
CA ASN A 167 -3.74 -5.74 -1.07
C ASN A 167 -4.81 -6.85 -1.04
N PHE A 168 -4.44 -8.10 -1.34
CA PHE A 168 -5.36 -9.22 -1.20
C PHE A 168 -5.82 -9.42 0.26
N PRO A 169 -4.92 -9.51 1.25
CA PRO A 169 -5.26 -9.38 2.65
C PRO A 169 -6.19 -8.20 2.99
N GLU A 170 -5.89 -7.01 2.49
CA GLU A 170 -6.66 -5.79 2.79
C GLU A 170 -8.09 -5.84 2.26
N GLY A 171 -8.27 -6.25 1.00
CA GLY A 171 -9.59 -6.38 0.39
C GLY A 171 -10.48 -7.36 1.16
N ALA A 172 -9.90 -8.45 1.66
CA ALA A 172 -10.57 -9.41 2.52
C ALA A 172 -10.89 -8.83 3.91
N ALA A 173 -9.99 -8.01 4.49
CA ALA A 173 -10.19 -7.32 5.75
C ALA A 173 -11.32 -6.28 5.70
N VAL A 174 -11.66 -5.73 4.52
CA VAL A 174 -12.85 -4.87 4.33
C VAL A 174 -14.12 -5.70 4.16
N SER A 175 -14.14 -6.66 3.23
CA SER A 175 -15.38 -7.28 2.77
C SER A 175 -15.96 -8.27 3.79
N LEU A 176 -15.12 -9.03 4.50
CA LEU A 176 -15.56 -10.08 5.41
C LEU A 176 -16.20 -9.52 6.70
N PRO A 177 -15.64 -8.50 7.38
CA PRO A 177 -16.31 -7.85 8.52
C PRO A 177 -17.62 -7.14 8.14
N LEU A 178 -17.70 -6.54 6.94
CA LEU A 178 -18.97 -6.01 6.43
C LEU A 178 -20.04 -7.11 6.36
N LYS A 179 -19.66 -8.30 5.90
CA LYS A 179 -20.59 -9.43 5.83
C LYS A 179 -21.04 -9.91 7.21
N SER A 180 -20.16 -9.95 8.21
CA SER A 180 -20.49 -10.40 9.57
C SER A 180 -21.47 -9.43 10.27
N THR A 181 -21.44 -8.14 9.93
CA THR A 181 -22.39 -7.12 10.43
C THR A 181 -23.75 -7.11 9.70
N GLY A 182 -24.02 -8.08 8.82
CA GLY A 182 -25.32 -8.26 8.17
C GLY A 182 -25.45 -7.66 6.76
N VAL A 183 -24.39 -7.05 6.21
CA VAL A 183 -24.37 -6.58 4.81
C VAL A 183 -24.47 -7.77 3.85
N SER A 184 -25.08 -7.57 2.68
CA SER A 184 -25.19 -8.61 1.64
C SER A 184 -23.83 -8.91 1.00
N LYS A 185 -23.59 -10.17 0.58
CA LYS A 185 -22.31 -10.60 -0.04
C LYS A 185 -21.87 -9.67 -1.16
N SER A 186 -22.77 -9.32 -2.08
CA SER A 186 -22.46 -8.46 -3.22
C SER A 186 -22.11 -7.03 -2.80
N LYS A 187 -22.77 -6.48 -1.78
CA LYS A 187 -22.46 -5.13 -1.28
C LYS A 187 -21.15 -5.12 -0.49
N SER A 188 -20.88 -6.15 0.31
CA SER A 188 -19.59 -6.33 0.99
C SER A 188 -18.43 -6.45 0.01
N PHE A 189 -18.59 -7.27 -1.04
CA PHE A 189 -17.62 -7.38 -2.13
C PHE A 189 -17.40 -6.03 -2.81
N LEU A 190 -18.48 -5.34 -3.20
CA LEU A 190 -18.39 -4.07 -3.91
C LEU A 190 -17.65 -3.02 -3.08
N LEU A 191 -17.92 -2.93 -1.77
CA LEU A 191 -17.24 -2.00 -0.87
C LEU A 191 -15.76 -2.35 -0.70
N GLY A 192 -15.42 -3.64 -0.57
CA GLY A 192 -14.02 -4.08 -0.49
C GLY A 192 -13.25 -3.95 -1.80
N ALA A 193 -13.90 -4.08 -2.95
CA ALA A 193 -13.27 -3.81 -4.24
C ALA A 193 -13.08 -2.30 -4.45
N ILE A 194 -14.12 -1.49 -4.17
CA ILE A 194 -14.07 -0.04 -4.38
C ILE A 194 -13.05 0.64 -3.44
N SER A 195 -12.71 0.08 -2.29
CA SER A 195 -11.63 0.67 -1.45
C SER A 195 -10.28 0.70 -2.17
N GLY A 196 -10.04 -0.20 -3.13
CA GLY A 196 -8.84 -0.20 -3.97
C GLY A 196 -8.93 0.66 -5.24
N ILE A 197 -10.08 1.27 -5.56
CA ILE A 197 -10.24 1.96 -6.86
C ILE A 197 -9.32 3.16 -7.01
N VAL A 198 -8.84 3.71 -5.89
CA VAL A 198 -7.93 4.85 -5.89
C VAL A 198 -6.54 4.46 -6.37
N GLU A 199 -6.14 3.18 -6.31
CA GLU A 199 -4.81 2.72 -6.73
C GLU A 199 -4.55 2.98 -8.23
N PRO A 200 -5.40 2.56 -9.19
CA PRO A 200 -5.19 2.87 -10.60
C PRO A 200 -5.30 4.37 -10.90
N ILE A 201 -6.12 5.12 -10.15
CA ILE A 201 -6.25 6.58 -10.31
C ILE A 201 -4.94 7.26 -9.88
N ALA A 202 -4.45 6.92 -8.69
CA ALA A 202 -3.19 7.41 -8.16
C ALA A 202 -2.00 6.97 -9.02
N ALA A 203 -2.02 5.77 -9.60
CA ALA A 203 -1.00 5.30 -10.53
C ALA A 203 -0.92 6.17 -11.78
N VAL A 204 -2.05 6.51 -12.39
CA VAL A 204 -2.07 7.42 -13.54
C VAL A 204 -1.55 8.80 -13.17
N ILE A 205 -1.94 9.33 -12.00
CA ILE A 205 -1.44 10.62 -11.50
C ILE A 205 0.09 10.58 -11.32
N GLY A 206 0.61 9.53 -10.67
CA GLY A 206 2.05 9.34 -10.45
C GLY A 206 2.84 9.25 -11.75
N ALA A 207 2.35 8.48 -12.72
CA ALA A 207 2.99 8.32 -14.02
C ALA A 207 3.01 9.63 -14.83
N ILE A 208 1.93 10.42 -14.79
CA ILE A 208 1.89 11.72 -15.44
C ILE A 208 2.83 12.72 -14.74
N ALA A 209 2.89 12.69 -13.41
CA ALA A 209 3.75 13.58 -12.64
C ALA A 209 5.24 13.34 -12.96
N VAL A 210 5.68 12.07 -12.95
CA VAL A 210 7.09 11.73 -13.17
C VAL A 210 7.54 11.99 -14.61
N THR A 211 6.68 11.76 -15.59
CA THR A 211 6.99 12.00 -17.01
C THR A 211 7.08 13.48 -17.38
N LYS A 212 6.44 14.36 -16.60
CA LYS A 212 6.53 15.81 -16.77
C LYS A 212 7.66 16.45 -15.98
N LEU A 213 8.05 15.85 -14.86
CA LEU A 213 9.02 16.39 -13.92
C LEU A 213 9.96 15.28 -13.44
N THR A 214 10.99 14.95 -14.21
CA THR A 214 11.94 13.87 -13.84
C THR A 214 12.63 14.10 -12.49
N LEU A 215 12.84 15.38 -12.11
CA LEU A 215 13.36 15.78 -10.79
C LEU A 215 12.45 15.36 -9.62
N ILE A 216 11.18 15.05 -9.87
CA ILE A 216 10.25 14.58 -8.84
C ILE A 216 10.44 13.10 -8.51
N LEU A 217 11.10 12.31 -9.37
CA LEU A 217 11.19 10.86 -9.22
C LEU A 217 11.79 10.43 -7.87
N PRO A 218 13.01 10.87 -7.46
CA PRO A 218 13.57 10.46 -6.17
C PRO A 218 12.72 10.96 -4.99
N ILE A 219 12.10 12.14 -5.12
CA ILE A 219 11.18 12.68 -4.09
C ILE A 219 9.93 11.79 -3.99
N ALA A 220 9.33 11.41 -5.11
CA ALA A 220 8.10 10.64 -5.15
C ALA A 220 8.29 9.21 -4.62
N LEU A 221 9.39 8.55 -4.98
CA LEU A 221 9.73 7.22 -4.46
C LEU A 221 9.93 7.25 -2.94
N SER A 222 10.76 8.18 -2.46
CA SER A 222 11.01 8.30 -1.01
C SER A 222 9.78 8.76 -0.24
N PHE A 223 8.95 9.64 -0.81
CA PHE A 223 7.64 10.00 -0.26
C PHE A 223 6.73 8.79 -0.08
N SER A 224 6.57 7.95 -1.11
CA SER A 224 5.78 6.73 -1.00
C SER A 224 6.34 5.78 0.07
N ALA A 225 7.67 5.64 0.18
CA ALA A 225 8.28 4.83 1.22
C ALA A 225 7.99 5.35 2.63
N GLY A 226 8.08 6.66 2.85
CA GLY A 226 7.77 7.29 4.13
C GLY A 226 6.31 7.12 4.52
N ALA A 227 5.41 7.30 3.56
CA ALA A 227 3.99 7.08 3.73
C ALA A 227 3.68 5.62 4.11
N MET A 228 4.26 4.65 3.40
CA MET A 228 4.07 3.22 3.68
C MET A 228 4.61 2.82 5.06
N ILE A 229 5.80 3.29 5.45
CA ILE A 229 6.37 2.97 6.77
C ILE A 229 5.51 3.54 7.90
N TYR A 230 4.93 4.74 7.74
CA TYR A 230 3.98 5.27 8.71
C TYR A 230 2.81 4.29 8.92
N VAL A 231 2.16 3.86 7.83
CA VAL A 231 1.00 2.94 7.88
C VAL A 231 1.38 1.59 8.50
N VAL A 232 2.55 1.05 8.16
CA VAL A 232 3.03 -0.21 8.74
C VAL A 232 3.12 -0.12 10.26
N ILE A 233 3.67 0.98 10.78
CA ILE A 233 3.89 1.15 12.23
C ILE A 233 2.60 1.50 12.96
N GLU A 234 1.78 2.37 12.37
CA GLU A 234 0.56 2.87 13.01
C GLU A 234 -0.57 1.83 13.02
N GLU A 235 -0.66 1.00 11.98
CA GLU A 235 -1.80 0.10 11.80
C GLU A 235 -1.42 -1.38 11.73
N LEU A 236 -0.55 -1.75 10.79
CA LEU A 236 -0.35 -3.17 10.46
C LEU A 236 0.38 -3.92 11.58
N VAL A 237 1.43 -3.32 12.15
CA VAL A 237 2.18 -3.94 13.25
C VAL A 237 1.30 -4.11 14.49
N PRO A 238 0.60 -3.07 15.00
CA PRO A 238 -0.31 -3.21 16.12
C PRO A 238 -1.37 -4.30 15.93
N GLU A 239 -2.02 -4.35 14.78
CA GLU A 239 -3.04 -5.37 14.48
C GLU A 239 -2.44 -6.78 14.32
N ALA A 240 -1.22 -6.89 13.80
CA ALA A 240 -0.51 -8.17 13.68
C ALA A 240 -0.14 -8.79 15.04
N VAL A 241 0.03 -7.96 16.08
CA VAL A 241 0.43 -8.41 17.44
C VAL A 241 -0.59 -8.11 18.53
N ALA A 242 -1.83 -7.76 18.15
CA ALA A 242 -2.89 -7.39 19.09
C ALA A 242 -3.28 -8.50 20.08
N GLU A 243 -3.16 -9.77 19.68
CA GLU A 243 -3.42 -10.91 20.56
C GLU A 243 -2.19 -11.33 21.37
N GLU A 244 -2.32 -11.39 22.71
CA GLU A 244 -1.27 -11.90 23.59
C GLU A 244 -0.83 -13.32 23.20
N HIS A 245 0.49 -13.54 23.13
CA HIS A 245 1.13 -14.82 22.79
C HIS A 245 0.79 -15.38 21.39
N ASN A 246 0.28 -14.55 20.47
CA ASN A 246 0.03 -14.93 19.09
C ASN A 246 1.22 -14.58 18.19
N HIS A 247 2.02 -15.58 17.82
CA HIS A 247 3.17 -15.39 16.92
C HIS A 247 2.82 -15.46 15.42
N PHE A 248 1.55 -15.69 15.05
CA PHE A 248 1.16 -15.83 13.65
C PHE A 248 1.36 -14.54 12.85
N GLY A 249 1.11 -13.37 13.45
CA GLY A 249 1.41 -12.09 12.81
C GLY A 249 2.91 -11.86 12.59
N VAL A 250 3.75 -12.25 13.55
CA VAL A 250 5.21 -12.18 13.41
C VAL A 250 5.70 -13.07 12.25
N PHE A 251 5.21 -14.31 12.18
CA PHE A 251 5.55 -15.20 11.06
C PHE A 251 5.00 -14.69 9.72
N GLY A 252 3.80 -14.11 9.72
CA GLY A 252 3.23 -13.41 8.57
C GLY A 252 4.17 -12.31 8.09
N PHE A 253 4.64 -11.45 9.00
CA PHE A 253 5.58 -10.36 8.69
C PHE A 253 6.88 -10.85 8.10
N ILE A 254 7.54 -11.83 8.73
CA ILE A 254 8.78 -12.40 8.23
C ILE A 254 8.56 -13.02 6.84
N PHE A 255 7.44 -13.72 6.64
CA PHE A 255 7.13 -14.35 5.37
C PHE A 255 6.84 -13.32 4.27
N GLY A 256 6.02 -12.30 4.55
CA GLY A 256 5.72 -11.22 3.60
C GLY A 256 6.98 -10.44 3.20
N PHE A 257 7.82 -10.12 4.17
CA PHE A 257 9.12 -9.48 3.95
C PHE A 257 10.02 -10.33 3.03
N ALA A 258 10.13 -11.64 3.32
CA ALA A 258 10.93 -12.55 2.51
C ALA A 258 10.40 -12.69 1.07
N ILE A 259 9.08 -12.76 0.89
CA ILE A 259 8.47 -12.80 -0.45
C ILE A 259 8.79 -11.52 -1.22
N MET A 260 8.61 -10.36 -0.60
CA MET A 260 8.91 -9.10 -1.28
C MET A 260 10.40 -8.95 -1.60
N MET A 261 11.29 -9.36 -0.70
CA MET A 261 12.72 -9.41 -0.98
C MET A 261 13.04 -10.30 -2.19
N VAL A 262 12.41 -11.48 -2.29
CA VAL A 262 12.59 -12.36 -3.45
C VAL A 262 12.04 -11.72 -4.71
N LEU A 263 10.87 -11.08 -4.66
CA LEU A 263 10.30 -10.40 -5.82
C LEU A 263 11.22 -9.31 -6.33
N ASP A 264 11.75 -8.47 -5.44
CA ASP A 264 12.65 -7.38 -5.79
C ASP A 264 13.96 -7.92 -6.37
N VAL A 265 14.70 -8.71 -5.57
CA VAL A 265 16.05 -9.20 -5.94
C VAL A 265 16.04 -10.15 -7.13
N ALA A 266 14.99 -10.96 -7.31
CA ALA A 266 14.95 -11.93 -8.40
C ALA A 266 14.39 -11.36 -9.70
N LEU A 267 13.53 -10.33 -9.66
CA LEU A 267 12.91 -9.77 -10.85
C LEU A 267 13.62 -8.52 -11.35
N GLY A 268 14.22 -7.68 -10.50
CA GLY A 268 14.96 -6.51 -11.00
C GLY A 268 15.54 -5.61 -9.93
#